data_AF-A0A6G5A0K2-F1
#
_entry.id   AF-A0A6G5A0K2-F1
#
_cell.length_a   1.000
_cell.length_b   1.000
_cell.length_c   1.000
_cell.angle_alpha   90.00
_cell.angle_beta   90.00
_cell.angle_gamma   90.00
#
_symmetry.space_group_name_H-M   'P 1'
#
loop_
_entity.id
_entity.type
_entity.pdbx_description
1 polymer ?
#
loop_
_entity_poly.entity_id
_entity_poly.type
_entity_poly.pdbx_seq_one_letter_code
_entity_poly.pdbx_strand_id
1 'polypeptide(L)'
;MMVVVTVACILFTSLSSVTGQDVNRCGPDLAKECYLKYKSAVWSEQFKPSQDGVYDEEEFRILCSRIKEKIPCHQYLADCPEAMNGTYRIQERGYEAMTNIVCNSKMLIDFYTAYHCQDWHKVDQCAKAMSPTSDPENPRSLDGNEDYCRMRDIEIACYEKTFNSSCPLPLKTAQTAVNSVVDAIAQLAGCPSSAHAVMVSNGFTVLLVAAVILSWLRT
;
A
#
# COMPACT_ATOMS: atom_id res chain seq x y z
N MET A 1 -3.67 -65.75 16.71
CA MET A 1 -4.20 -64.58 17.43
C MET A 1 -3.27 -63.41 17.16
N MET A 2 -3.69 -62.45 16.33
CA MET A 2 -2.95 -61.21 16.08
C MET A 2 -3.48 -60.12 17.01
N VAL A 3 -2.59 -59.49 17.76
CA VAL A 3 -2.88 -58.31 18.59
C VAL A 3 -2.75 -57.09 17.69
N VAL A 4 -3.84 -56.35 17.50
CA VAL A 4 -3.84 -55.06 16.81
C VAL A 4 -3.53 -53.99 17.84
N VAL A 5 -2.36 -53.35 17.74
CA VAL A 5 -1.99 -52.18 18.54
C VAL A 5 -2.37 -50.94 17.74
N THR A 6 -3.49 -50.32 18.09
CA THR A 6 -3.85 -48.99 17.59
C THR A 6 -3.08 -47.92 18.35
N VAL A 7 -2.07 -47.34 17.71
CA VAL A 7 -1.37 -46.13 18.18
C VAL A 7 -2.24 -44.92 17.85
N ALA A 8 -2.81 -44.29 18.88
CA ALA A 8 -3.53 -43.03 18.74
C ALA A 8 -2.51 -41.87 18.68
N CYS A 9 -2.31 -41.29 17.50
CA CYS A 9 -1.61 -40.01 17.35
C CYS A 9 -2.50 -38.89 17.89
N ILE A 10 -2.24 -38.46 19.13
CA ILE A 10 -2.82 -37.24 19.68
C ILE A 10 -2.10 -36.06 19.03
N LEU A 11 -2.77 -35.40 18.07
CA LEU A 11 -2.38 -34.09 17.57
C LEU A 11 -2.57 -33.09 18.72
N PHE A 12 -1.48 -32.78 19.41
CA PHE A 12 -1.42 -31.61 20.28
C PHE A 12 -1.44 -30.36 19.39
N THR A 13 -2.62 -29.82 19.14
CA THR A 13 -2.74 -28.43 18.70
C THR A 13 -2.36 -27.57 19.89
N SER A 14 -1.10 -27.15 19.96
CA SER A 14 -0.65 -26.14 20.90
C SER A 14 -1.38 -24.83 20.57
N LEU A 15 -2.45 -24.54 21.31
CA LEU A 15 -2.94 -23.16 21.43
C LEU A 15 -1.82 -22.38 22.11
N SER A 16 -0.98 -21.73 21.30
CA SER A 16 -0.02 -20.76 21.79
C SER A 16 -0.80 -19.61 22.42
N SER A 17 -0.92 -19.64 23.74
CA SER A 17 -1.43 -18.52 24.53
C SER A 17 -0.51 -17.33 24.30
N VAL A 18 -0.97 -16.38 23.47
CA VAL A 18 -0.32 -15.10 23.21
C VAL A 18 -0.02 -14.45 24.56
N THR A 19 1.26 -14.28 24.89
CA THR A 19 1.62 -13.66 26.16
C THR A 19 1.40 -12.13 26.06
N GLY A 20 1.18 -11.45 27.19
CA GLY A 20 1.00 -9.99 27.20
C GLY A 20 2.19 -9.20 26.60
N GLN A 21 3.37 -9.83 26.51
CA GLN A 21 4.57 -9.27 25.89
C GLN A 21 4.54 -9.40 24.34
N ASP A 22 3.89 -10.43 23.81
CA ASP A 22 3.65 -10.62 22.38
C ASP A 22 2.57 -9.65 21.87
N VAL A 23 1.51 -9.41 22.65
CA VAL A 23 0.47 -8.42 22.33
C VAL A 23 1.06 -7.01 22.17
N ASN A 24 2.07 -6.69 22.97
CA ASN A 24 2.70 -5.37 22.97
C ASN A 24 3.77 -5.19 21.89
N ARG A 25 4.20 -6.27 21.21
CA ARG A 25 5.18 -6.21 20.08
C ARG A 25 4.53 -6.47 18.72
N CYS A 26 3.47 -7.27 18.72
CA CYS A 26 2.59 -7.55 17.60
C CYS A 26 1.35 -6.63 17.65
N GLY A 27 1.48 -5.42 18.18
CA GLY A 27 0.39 -4.45 18.14
C GLY A 27 0.15 -3.96 16.71
N PRO A 28 -1.10 -3.72 16.27
CA PRO A 28 -1.38 -3.17 14.95
C PRO A 28 -0.69 -1.81 14.71
N ASP A 29 -0.58 -0.96 15.73
CA ASP A 29 0.09 0.33 15.63
C ASP A 29 1.61 0.20 15.41
N LEU A 30 2.27 -0.69 16.17
CA LEU A 30 3.71 -0.96 15.98
C LEU A 30 4.01 -1.61 14.63
N ALA A 31 3.15 -2.51 14.17
CA ALA A 31 3.27 -3.09 12.85
C ALA A 31 3.15 -1.99 11.78
N LYS A 32 2.14 -1.13 11.89
CA LYS A 32 1.97 0.02 10.99
C LYS A 32 3.19 0.94 10.99
N GLU A 33 3.67 1.35 12.16
CA GLU A 33 4.87 2.18 12.28
C GLU A 33 6.08 1.52 11.64
N CYS A 34 6.23 0.20 11.81
CA CYS A 34 7.29 -0.55 11.17
C CYS A 34 7.18 -0.50 9.65
N TYR A 35 6.02 -0.85 9.09
CA TYR A 35 5.81 -0.86 7.64
C TYR A 35 5.96 0.54 7.02
N LEU A 36 5.50 1.59 7.70
CA LEU A 36 5.65 2.96 7.23
C LEU A 36 7.11 3.41 7.07
N LYS A 37 8.08 2.75 7.72
CA LYS A 37 9.51 3.06 7.50
C LYS A 37 9.95 2.81 6.05
N TYR A 38 9.31 1.87 5.35
CA TYR A 38 9.61 1.61 3.94
C TYR A 38 9.22 2.74 3.00
N LYS A 39 8.33 3.67 3.41
CA LYS A 39 7.99 4.84 2.58
C LYS A 39 9.21 5.69 2.25
N SER A 40 10.21 5.71 3.15
CA SER A 40 11.44 6.48 2.95
C SER A 40 12.27 6.01 1.75
N ALA A 41 12.07 4.77 1.29
CA ALA A 41 12.79 4.24 0.14
C ALA A 41 12.50 5.02 -1.16
N VAL A 42 11.30 5.54 -1.37
CA VAL A 42 10.99 6.34 -2.57
C VAL A 42 11.20 7.85 -2.38
N TRP A 43 11.56 8.30 -1.17
CA TRP A 43 11.78 9.72 -0.88
C TRP A 43 13.22 10.06 -0.51
N SER A 44 14.05 9.06 -0.25
CA SER A 44 15.47 9.25 0.08
C SER A 44 16.25 9.71 -1.15
N GLU A 45 17.17 10.66 -0.96
CA GLU A 45 18.05 11.18 -2.01
C GLU A 45 18.84 10.07 -2.72
N GLN A 46 19.17 8.99 -2.00
CA GLN A 46 19.88 7.83 -2.55
C GLN A 46 19.08 7.10 -3.63
N PHE A 47 17.77 7.32 -3.70
CA PHE A 47 16.89 6.66 -4.64
C PHE A 47 16.43 7.58 -5.77
N LYS A 48 16.90 8.83 -5.84
CA LYS A 48 16.61 9.70 -6.98
C LYS A 48 17.50 9.33 -8.17
N PRO A 49 16.97 9.30 -9.41
CA PRO A 49 17.81 9.10 -10.57
C PRO A 49 18.73 10.32 -10.74
N SER A 50 19.80 10.16 -11.53
CA SER A 50 20.62 11.29 -11.96
C SER A 50 19.77 12.31 -12.75
N GLN A 51 20.33 13.49 -13.02
CA GLN A 51 19.64 14.54 -13.80
C GLN A 51 19.22 14.04 -15.19
N ASP A 52 19.96 13.09 -15.77
CA ASP A 52 19.64 12.49 -17.07
C ASP A 52 18.59 11.38 -16.98
N GLY A 53 18.02 11.13 -15.79
CA GLY A 53 17.00 10.10 -15.57
C GLY A 53 17.55 8.68 -15.56
N VAL A 54 18.85 8.51 -15.32
CA VAL A 54 19.53 7.20 -15.32
C VAL A 54 20.03 6.89 -13.92
N TYR A 55 19.84 5.65 -13.47
CA TYR A 55 20.49 5.13 -12.27
C TYR A 55 21.83 4.49 -12.61
N ASP A 56 22.82 4.67 -11.74
CA ASP A 56 23.96 3.76 -11.72
C ASP A 56 23.47 2.34 -11.38
N GLU A 57 23.88 1.35 -12.17
CA GLU A 57 23.38 -0.03 -12.04
C GLU A 57 23.81 -0.66 -10.70
N GLU A 58 25.00 -0.34 -10.20
CA GLU A 58 25.50 -0.86 -8.94
C GLU A 58 24.76 -0.23 -7.77
N GLU A 59 24.59 1.09 -7.77
CA GLU A 59 23.79 1.79 -6.77
C GLU A 59 22.36 1.26 -6.75
N PHE A 60 21.73 1.13 -7.92
CA PHE A 60 20.38 0.57 -8.04
C PHE A 60 20.28 -0.86 -7.45
N ARG A 61 21.27 -1.71 -7.74
CA ARG A 61 21.33 -3.07 -7.19
C ARG A 61 21.46 -3.06 -5.67
N ILE A 62 22.31 -2.20 -5.11
CA ILE A 62 22.47 -2.04 -3.66
C ILE A 62 21.16 -1.58 -3.01
N LEU A 63 20.48 -0.61 -3.61
CA LEU A 63 19.18 -0.10 -3.13
C LEU A 63 18.12 -1.20 -3.12
N CYS A 64 18.01 -1.96 -4.21
CA CYS A 64 17.09 -3.09 -4.30
C CYS A 64 17.42 -4.20 -3.27
N SER A 65 18.70 -4.47 -2.99
CA SER A 65 19.09 -5.42 -1.93
C SER A 65 18.63 -4.95 -0.55
N ARG A 66 18.89 -3.69 -0.22
CA ARG A 66 18.57 -3.11 1.10
C ARG A 66 17.08 -3.20 1.44
N ILE A 67 16.19 -2.93 0.48
CA ILE A 67 14.74 -3.03 0.76
C ILE A 67 14.29 -4.50 0.94
N LYS A 68 14.94 -5.44 0.25
CA LYS A 68 14.66 -6.89 0.36
C LYS A 68 15.15 -7.52 1.65
N GLU A 69 16.19 -6.97 2.26
CA GLU A 69 16.77 -7.52 3.51
C GLU A 69 15.85 -7.45 4.74
N LYS A 70 14.69 -6.78 4.60
CA LYS A 70 13.70 -6.49 5.64
C LYS A 70 14.30 -5.76 6.86
N ILE A 71 13.72 -4.64 7.25
CA ILE A 71 14.21 -3.89 8.42
C ILE A 71 13.98 -4.69 9.71
N PRO A 72 14.76 -4.47 10.79
CA PRO A 72 14.68 -5.29 11.99
C PRO A 72 13.29 -5.43 12.58
N CYS A 73 12.48 -4.36 12.61
CA CYS A 73 11.11 -4.45 13.11
C CYS A 73 10.23 -5.37 12.28
N HIS A 74 10.44 -5.45 10.96
CA HIS A 74 9.67 -6.34 10.09
C HIS A 74 10.10 -7.79 10.33
N GLN A 75 11.39 -8.04 10.52
CA GLN A 75 11.88 -9.36 10.91
C GLN A 75 11.23 -9.83 12.23
N TYR A 76 11.11 -8.96 13.23
CA TYR A 76 10.41 -9.29 14.48
C TYR A 76 8.92 -9.57 14.31
N LEU A 77 8.25 -8.92 13.34
CA LEU A 77 6.84 -9.21 13.06
C LEU A 77 6.63 -10.61 12.47
N ALA A 78 7.65 -11.22 11.87
CA ALA A 78 7.58 -12.59 11.38
C ALA A 78 7.52 -13.64 12.51
N ASP A 79 7.98 -13.27 13.71
CA ASP A 79 7.92 -14.11 14.91
C ASP A 79 6.58 -13.98 15.66
N CYS A 80 5.67 -13.12 15.19
CA CYS A 80 4.36 -12.96 15.80
C CYS A 80 3.51 -14.24 15.65
N PRO A 81 2.61 -14.53 16.61
CA PRO A 81 1.73 -15.70 16.53
C PRO A 81 0.92 -15.73 15.24
N GLU A 82 0.67 -16.93 14.68
CA GLU A 82 -0.07 -17.08 13.41
C GLU A 82 -1.44 -16.39 13.38
N ALA A 83 -2.10 -16.31 14.54
CA ALA A 83 -3.37 -15.58 14.69
C ALA A 83 -3.27 -14.09 14.30
N MET A 84 -2.06 -13.51 14.32
CA MET A 84 -1.76 -12.14 13.95
C MET A 84 -1.28 -11.99 12.50
N ASN A 85 -0.94 -13.09 11.80
CA ASN A 85 -0.46 -13.03 10.41
C ASN A 85 -1.52 -12.47 9.45
N GLY A 86 -2.81 -12.71 9.73
CA GLY A 86 -3.91 -12.11 8.97
C GLY A 86 -4.02 -10.60 9.15
N THR A 87 -3.57 -10.08 10.30
CA THR A 87 -3.75 -8.69 10.73
C THR A 87 -2.91 -7.71 9.90
N TYR A 88 -1.75 -8.13 9.39
CA TYR A 88 -0.84 -7.25 8.64
C TYR A 88 -0.82 -7.51 7.14
N ARG A 89 -1.76 -8.30 6.62
CA ARG A 89 -1.77 -8.72 5.20
C ARG A 89 -1.87 -7.53 4.23
N ILE A 90 -2.47 -6.42 4.63
CA ILE A 90 -2.53 -5.22 3.78
C ILE A 90 -1.16 -4.55 3.72
N GLN A 91 -0.50 -4.43 4.87
CA GLN A 91 0.80 -3.82 5.00
C GLN A 91 1.89 -4.64 4.31
N GLU A 92 1.85 -5.98 4.40
CA GLU A 92 2.79 -6.84 3.67
C GLU A 92 2.63 -6.69 2.15
N ARG A 93 1.39 -6.56 1.64
CA ARG A 93 1.16 -6.23 0.22
C ARG A 93 1.71 -4.86 -0.16
N GLY A 94 1.60 -3.87 0.74
CA GLY A 94 2.24 -2.57 0.57
C GLY A 94 3.76 -2.68 0.50
N TYR A 95 4.38 -3.52 1.35
CA TYR A 95 5.81 -3.79 1.33
C TYR A 95 6.25 -4.50 0.04
N GLU A 96 5.52 -5.52 -0.41
CA GLU A 96 5.78 -6.20 -1.69
C GLU A 96 5.67 -5.23 -2.87
N ALA A 97 4.63 -4.39 -2.90
CA ALA A 97 4.46 -3.36 -3.92
C ALA A 97 5.63 -2.36 -3.91
N MET A 98 6.01 -1.87 -2.74
CA MET A 98 7.14 -0.95 -2.59
C MET A 98 8.46 -1.57 -3.05
N THR A 99 8.69 -2.84 -2.70
CA THR A 99 9.86 -3.61 -3.14
C THR A 99 9.89 -3.75 -4.65
N ASN A 100 8.75 -4.06 -5.28
CA ASN A 100 8.63 -4.17 -6.73
C ASN A 100 8.89 -2.84 -7.45
N ILE A 101 8.43 -1.73 -6.88
CA ILE A 101 8.67 -0.39 -7.41
C ILE A 101 10.16 -0.04 -7.31
N VAL A 102 10.75 -0.15 -6.12
CA VAL A 102 12.15 0.19 -5.86
C VAL A 102 13.12 -0.68 -6.65
N CYS A 103 12.78 -1.95 -6.86
CA CYS A 103 13.57 -2.89 -7.64
C CYS A 103 13.26 -2.88 -9.15
N ASN A 104 12.45 -1.93 -9.63
CA ASN A 104 12.20 -1.70 -11.06
C ASN A 104 12.63 -0.29 -11.46
N SER A 105 13.82 -0.17 -12.06
CA SER A 105 14.43 1.12 -12.40
C SER A 105 13.53 1.97 -13.28
N LYS A 106 12.87 1.36 -14.28
CA LYS A 106 11.92 2.05 -15.14
C LYS A 106 10.75 2.62 -14.34
N MET A 107 10.15 1.83 -13.45
CA MET A 107 9.00 2.27 -12.66
C MET A 107 9.38 3.42 -11.72
N LEU A 108 10.59 3.37 -11.16
CA LEU A 108 11.12 4.40 -10.27
C LEU A 108 11.44 5.70 -11.05
N ILE A 109 12.08 5.62 -12.21
CA ILE A 109 12.31 6.78 -13.11
C ILE A 109 10.98 7.41 -13.53
N ASP A 110 10.02 6.59 -13.96
CA ASP A 110 8.71 7.05 -14.39
C ASP A 110 8.00 7.78 -13.23
N PHE A 111 8.09 7.23 -12.01
CA PHE A 111 7.52 7.86 -10.81
C PHE A 111 8.14 9.23 -10.52
N TYR A 112 9.47 9.32 -10.41
CA TYR A 112 10.13 10.60 -10.10
C TYR A 112 9.83 11.66 -11.16
N THR A 113 9.89 11.26 -12.43
CA THR A 113 9.55 12.14 -13.55
C THR A 113 8.10 12.62 -13.43
N ALA A 114 7.16 11.70 -13.24
CA ALA A 114 5.73 11.97 -13.13
C ALA A 114 5.37 12.84 -11.92
N TYR A 115 6.05 12.65 -10.78
CA TYR A 115 5.87 13.45 -9.58
C TYR A 115 6.33 14.90 -9.80
N HIS A 116 7.45 15.11 -10.49
CA HIS A 116 7.91 16.43 -10.88
C HIS A 116 7.09 17.10 -12.00
N CYS A 117 6.25 16.33 -12.71
CA CYS A 117 5.33 16.85 -13.71
C CYS A 117 4.05 17.47 -13.12
N GLN A 118 3.88 17.51 -11.80
CA GLN A 118 2.73 18.17 -11.19
C GLN A 118 2.96 19.67 -10.98
N ASP A 119 1.95 20.47 -11.28
CA ASP A 119 1.87 21.86 -10.86
C ASP A 119 1.44 21.92 -9.39
N TRP A 120 2.41 22.13 -8.50
CA TRP A 120 2.20 22.15 -7.05
C TRP A 120 1.16 23.18 -6.58
N HIS A 121 0.99 24.29 -7.31
CA HIS A 121 -0.05 25.25 -6.97
C HIS A 121 -1.44 24.68 -7.25
N LYS A 122 -1.62 23.98 -8.37
CA LYS A 122 -2.86 23.27 -8.68
C LYS A 122 -3.11 22.08 -7.74
N VAL A 123 -2.05 21.40 -7.29
CA VAL A 123 -2.17 20.30 -6.31
C VAL A 123 -2.81 20.83 -5.02
N ASP A 124 -2.28 21.92 -4.47
CA ASP A 124 -2.82 22.53 -3.25
C ASP A 124 -4.28 22.99 -3.42
N GLN A 125 -4.61 23.64 -4.55
CA GLN A 125 -5.98 24.05 -4.85
C GLN A 125 -6.94 22.86 -4.94
N CYS A 126 -6.53 21.78 -5.62
CA CYS A 126 -7.35 20.59 -5.77
C CYS A 126 -7.57 19.88 -4.42
N ALA A 127 -6.51 19.73 -3.62
CA ALA A 127 -6.59 19.13 -2.29
C ALA A 127 -7.51 19.92 -1.35
N LYS A 128 -7.45 21.26 -1.38
CA LYS A 128 -8.36 22.13 -0.64
C LYS A 128 -9.81 21.99 -1.08
N ALA A 129 -10.07 21.90 -2.39
CA ALA A 129 -11.42 21.69 -2.90
C ALA A 129 -12.02 20.33 -2.49
N MET A 130 -11.18 19.31 -2.32
CA MET A 130 -11.59 17.97 -1.87
C MET A 130 -11.69 17.84 -0.35
N SER A 131 -11.13 18.78 0.42
CA SER A 131 -11.31 18.88 1.86
C SER A 131 -12.41 19.90 2.15
N PRO A 132 -13.67 19.50 2.38
CA PRO A 132 -14.66 20.45 2.88
C PRO A 132 -14.09 21.09 4.14
N THR A 133 -14.13 22.42 4.18
CA THR A 133 -13.66 23.27 5.28
C THR A 133 -13.95 22.60 6.62
N SER A 134 -12.88 22.22 7.32
CA SER A 134 -12.97 21.80 8.71
C SER A 134 -13.66 22.90 9.49
N ASP A 135 -14.64 22.50 10.31
CA ASP A 135 -15.23 23.33 11.35
C ASP A 135 -14.13 24.14 12.07
N PRO A 136 -14.18 25.48 12.09
CA PRO A 136 -13.15 26.32 12.71
C PRO A 136 -12.99 26.06 14.22
N GLU A 137 -13.93 25.38 14.88
CA GLU A 137 -13.84 25.01 16.30
C GLU A 137 -13.10 23.68 16.55
N ASN A 138 -12.80 22.91 15.50
CA ASN A 138 -12.08 21.64 15.63
C ASN A 138 -10.93 21.57 14.63
N PRO A 139 -9.81 22.28 14.88
CA PRO A 139 -8.62 22.19 14.06
C PRO A 139 -8.06 20.78 14.20
N ARG A 140 -8.45 19.89 13.28
CA ARG A 140 -7.99 18.51 13.10
C ARG A 140 -6.95 18.10 14.15
N SER A 141 -7.36 17.36 15.18
CA SER A 141 -6.42 16.43 15.79
C SER A 141 -5.98 15.49 14.67
N LEU A 142 -4.84 15.81 14.04
CA LEU A 142 -4.17 15.00 13.05
C LEU A 142 -3.67 13.75 13.77
N ASP A 143 -4.59 12.82 14.04
CA ASP A 143 -4.23 11.47 14.43
C ASP A 143 -3.71 10.78 13.16
N GLY A 144 -2.45 10.35 13.18
CA GLY A 144 -1.61 10.09 11.99
C GLY A 144 -2.07 8.94 11.07
N ASN A 145 -3.22 8.33 11.36
CA ASN A 145 -3.75 7.15 10.66
C ASN A 145 -4.83 7.48 9.61
N GLU A 146 -5.74 8.43 9.87
CA GLU A 146 -6.82 8.79 8.92
C GLU A 146 -6.32 9.54 7.68
N ASP A 147 -5.07 10.02 7.71
CA ASP A 147 -4.57 10.89 6.67
C ASP A 147 -4.10 10.12 5.41
N TYR A 148 -3.47 8.95 5.53
CA TYR A 148 -2.86 8.29 4.36
C TYR A 148 -3.88 7.76 3.34
N CYS A 149 -5.00 7.18 3.79
CA CYS A 149 -6.01 6.68 2.86
C CYS A 149 -6.69 7.83 2.12
N ARG A 150 -6.99 8.91 2.85
CA ARG A 150 -7.57 10.13 2.29
C ARG A 150 -6.58 10.86 1.37
N MET A 151 -5.33 11.01 1.79
CA MET A 151 -4.27 11.62 0.97
C MET A 151 -4.10 10.86 -0.34
N ARG A 152 -4.10 9.53 -0.31
CA ARG A 152 -4.10 8.73 -1.54
C ARG A 152 -5.26 9.09 -2.46
N ASP A 153 -6.49 9.09 -1.93
CA ASP A 153 -7.67 9.35 -2.74
C ASP A 153 -7.64 10.77 -3.35
N ILE A 154 -7.12 11.75 -2.59
CA ILE A 154 -6.88 13.11 -3.08
C ILE A 154 -5.81 13.14 -4.18
N GLU A 155 -4.63 12.54 -3.95
CA GLU A 155 -3.54 12.54 -4.90
C GLU A 155 -3.94 11.87 -6.22
N ILE A 156 -4.61 10.71 -6.16
CA ILE A 156 -5.13 10.00 -7.33
C ILE A 156 -6.15 10.85 -8.09
N ALA A 157 -7.10 11.47 -7.38
CA ALA A 157 -8.17 12.26 -7.99
C ALA A 157 -7.67 13.61 -8.55
N CYS A 158 -6.64 14.18 -7.94
CA CYS A 158 -6.07 15.45 -8.35
C CYS A 158 -5.03 15.32 -9.46
N TYR A 159 -4.42 14.14 -9.66
CA TYR A 159 -3.28 13.99 -10.56
C TYR A 159 -3.51 14.58 -11.96
N GLU A 160 -4.59 14.18 -12.63
CA GLU A 160 -4.92 14.65 -13.99
C GLU A 160 -5.09 16.18 -14.07
N LYS A 161 -5.74 16.79 -13.06
CA LYS A 161 -5.97 18.25 -13.01
C LYS A 161 -4.68 19.04 -12.78
N THR A 162 -3.70 18.39 -12.16
CA THR A 162 -2.42 18.99 -11.77
C THR A 162 -1.30 18.68 -12.74
N PHE A 163 -1.55 17.80 -13.71
CA PHE A 163 -0.57 17.36 -14.68
C PHE A 163 -0.14 18.50 -15.60
N ASN A 164 1.16 18.72 -15.69
CA ASN A 164 1.75 19.66 -16.63
C ASN A 164 1.88 19.00 -18.01
N SER A 165 1.25 19.59 -19.03
CA SER A 165 1.30 19.09 -20.40
C SER A 165 2.70 19.06 -21.01
N SER A 166 3.66 19.79 -20.44
CA SER A 166 5.07 19.77 -20.83
C SER A 166 5.85 18.56 -20.30
N CYS A 167 5.20 17.66 -19.56
CA CYS A 167 5.82 16.44 -19.05
C CYS A 167 6.34 15.56 -20.21
N PRO A 168 7.55 14.98 -20.09
CA PRO A 168 8.05 14.04 -21.11
C PRO A 168 7.30 12.70 -21.11
N LEU A 169 6.58 12.38 -20.04
CA LEU A 169 5.73 11.19 -19.96
C LEU A 169 4.31 11.49 -20.43
N PRO A 170 3.65 10.56 -21.15
CA PRO A 170 2.21 10.65 -21.37
C PRO A 170 1.45 10.63 -20.05
N LEU A 171 0.37 11.42 -19.94
CA LEU A 171 -0.48 11.51 -18.74
C LEU A 171 -0.79 10.15 -18.12
N LYS A 172 -1.23 9.17 -18.94
CA LYS A 172 -1.58 7.83 -18.46
C LYS A 172 -0.41 7.10 -17.81
N THR A 173 0.78 7.20 -18.39
CA THR A 173 2.01 6.58 -17.84
C THR A 173 2.38 7.26 -16.53
N ALA A 174 2.36 8.60 -16.52
CA ALA A 174 2.71 9.39 -15.35
C ALA A 174 1.75 9.13 -14.17
N GLN A 175 0.44 9.13 -14.45
CA GLN A 175 -0.60 8.81 -13.47
C GLN A 175 -0.46 7.38 -12.95
N THR A 176 -0.17 6.40 -13.81
CA THR A 176 0.02 5.01 -13.37
C THR A 176 1.21 4.88 -12.42
N ALA A 177 2.32 5.57 -12.72
CA ALA A 177 3.52 5.54 -11.90
C ALA A 177 3.27 6.18 -10.52
N VAL A 178 2.67 7.37 -10.47
CA VAL A 178 2.32 8.04 -9.21
C VAL A 178 1.30 7.23 -8.42
N ASN A 179 0.19 6.82 -9.05
CA ASN A 179 -0.83 6.03 -8.36
C ASN A 179 -0.24 4.76 -7.74
N SER A 180 0.67 4.06 -8.44
CA SER A 180 1.30 2.84 -7.92
C SER A 180 2.08 3.08 -6.62
N VAL A 181 2.84 4.18 -6.54
CA VAL A 181 3.59 4.55 -5.32
C VAL A 181 2.65 4.97 -4.20
N VAL A 182 1.68 5.83 -4.50
CA VAL A 182 0.74 6.36 -3.51
C VAL A 182 -0.15 5.24 -2.94
N ASP A 183 -0.61 4.30 -3.77
CA ASP A 183 -1.37 3.12 -3.34
C ASP A 183 -0.50 2.20 -2.46
N ALA A 184 0.78 2.00 -2.80
CA ALA A 184 1.71 1.21 -1.99
C ALA A 184 1.95 1.86 -0.61
N ILE A 185 2.16 3.17 -0.54
CA ILE A 185 2.32 3.90 0.72
C ILE A 185 1.05 3.80 1.57
N ALA A 186 -0.13 3.95 0.97
CA ALA A 186 -1.39 3.80 1.67
C ALA A 186 -1.55 2.36 2.22
N GLN A 187 -1.15 1.34 1.47
CA GLN A 187 -1.17 -0.05 1.94
C GLN A 187 -0.20 -0.29 3.10
N LEU A 188 1.01 0.30 3.08
CA LEU A 188 1.91 0.28 4.24
C LEU A 188 1.25 0.87 5.50
N ALA A 189 0.36 1.86 5.32
CA ALA A 189 -0.43 2.45 6.39
C ALA A 189 -1.68 1.64 6.80
N GLY A 190 -1.95 0.50 6.14
CA GLY A 190 -3.11 -0.37 6.37
C GLY A 190 -4.34 -0.07 5.51
N CYS A 191 -4.26 0.85 4.54
CA CYS A 191 -5.37 1.17 3.66
C CYS A 191 -5.60 0.06 2.61
N PRO A 192 -6.83 -0.39 2.36
CA PRO A 192 -7.10 -1.34 1.28
C PRO A 192 -6.78 -0.72 -0.08
N SER A 193 -6.23 -1.48 -1.03
CA SER A 193 -5.92 -0.97 -2.38
C SER A 193 -7.15 -0.39 -3.08
N SER A 194 -6.94 0.69 -3.85
CA SER A 194 -7.98 1.28 -4.70
C SER A 194 -8.53 0.30 -5.76
N ALA A 195 -7.73 -0.68 -6.20
CA ALA A 195 -8.17 -1.71 -7.15
C ALA A 195 -9.25 -2.64 -6.59
N HIS A 196 -9.25 -2.91 -5.28
CA HIS A 196 -10.28 -3.72 -4.63
C HIS A 196 -11.63 -2.98 -4.54
N ALA A 197 -11.63 -1.66 -4.40
CA ALA A 197 -12.86 -0.85 -4.38
C ALA A 197 -13.58 -0.89 -5.74
N VAL A 198 -12.82 -0.87 -6.85
CA VAL A 198 -13.36 -0.99 -8.21
C VAL A 198 -13.92 -2.38 -8.48
N MET A 199 -13.27 -3.46 -7.99
CA MET A 199 -13.78 -4.82 -8.16
C MET A 199 -15.10 -5.08 -7.41
N VAL A 200 -15.29 -4.51 -6.21
CA VAL A 200 -16.56 -4.65 -5.47
C VAL A 200 -17.68 -3.87 -6.16
N SER A 201 -17.40 -2.66 -6.67
CA SER A 201 -18.37 -1.85 -7.41
C SER A 201 -18.80 -2.51 -8.73
N ASN A 202 -17.85 -3.06 -9.49
CA ASN A 202 -18.11 -3.76 -10.74
C ASN A 202 -18.81 -5.12 -10.53
N GLY A 203 -18.50 -5.82 -9.43
CA GLY A 203 -19.17 -7.08 -9.07
C GLY A 203 -20.65 -6.87 -8.72
N PHE A 204 -20.98 -5.80 -8.00
CA PHE A 204 -22.36 -5.44 -7.66
C PHE A 204 -23.18 -5.03 -8.89
N THR A 205 -22.59 -4.26 -9.81
CA THR A 205 -23.27 -3.86 -11.06
C THR A 205 -23.53 -5.05 -11.98
N VAL A 206 -22.57 -5.98 -12.12
CA VAL A 206 -22.77 -7.21 -12.91
C VAL A 206 -23.85 -8.12 -12.29
N LEU A 207 -23.88 -8.26 -10.96
CA LEU A 207 -24.92 -9.04 -10.27
C LEU A 207 -26.32 -8.42 -10.40
N LEU A 208 -26.43 -7.09 -10.33
CA LEU A 208 -27.69 -6.38 -10.54
C LEU A 208 -28.20 -6.53 -11.98
N VAL A 209 -27.31 -6.40 -12.98
CA VAL A 209 -27.68 -6.59 -14.39
C VAL A 209 -28.12 -8.04 -14.66
N ALA A 210 -27.40 -9.03 -14.11
CA ALA A 210 -27.77 -10.43 -14.24
C ALA A 210 -29.12 -10.75 -13.56
N ALA A 211 -29.38 -10.20 -12.38
CA ALA A 211 -30.64 -10.39 -11.66
C ALA A 211 -31.83 -9.77 -12.42
N VAL A 212 -31.63 -8.59 -13.01
CA VAL A 212 -32.64 -7.95 -13.87
C VAL A 212 -32.90 -8.82 -15.09
N ILE A 213 -31.89 -9.21 -15.86
CA ILE A 213 -32.08 -10.06 -17.06
C ILE A 213 -32.79 -11.38 -16.72
N LEU A 214 -32.42 -12.03 -15.60
CA LEU A 214 -33.07 -13.27 -15.15
C LEU A 214 -34.53 -13.06 -14.70
N SER A 215 -34.88 -11.88 -14.19
CA SER A 215 -36.27 -11.56 -13.83
C SER A 215 -37.16 -11.32 -15.05
N TRP A 216 -36.62 -10.75 -16.13
CA TRP A 216 -37.35 -10.53 -17.39
C TRP A 216 -37.55 -11.80 -18.21
N LEU A 217 -36.65 -12.80 -18.07
CA LEU A 217 -36.78 -14.11 -18.72
C LEU A 217 -37.77 -15.06 -18.03
N ARG A 218 -38.30 -14.68 -16.85
CA ARG A 218 -39.23 -15.50 -16.04
C ARG A 218 -40.69 -15.06 -16.14
N THR A 219 -40.96 -13.96 -16.83
CA THR A 219 -42.30 -13.48 -17.26
C THR A 219 -42.53 -13.83 -18.72
#